data_AF-A0A975EIU9-F1
#
_entry.id   AF-A0A975EIU9-F1
#
_cell.length_a   1.000
_cell.length_b   1.000
_cell.length_c   1.000
_cell.angle_alpha   90.00
_cell.angle_beta   90.00
_cell.angle_gamma   90.00
#
_symmetry.space_group_name_H-M   'P 1'
#
loop_
_entity.id
_entity.type
_entity.pdbx_description
1 polymer ?
#
loop_
_entity_poly.entity_id
_entity_poly.type
_entity_poly.pdbx_seq_one_letter_code
_entity_poly.pdbx_strand_id
1 'polypeptide(L)'
;MSNRFLIPLCLMLPLSAGLQAAITFSVVFTSQAEADLSASDRAKFTDGLAFWDAIIDGYQDGRSYNWVLTVDTFSQAASGGGVLLGSAGPEDLYLSNVVPGSGLGGSWPDRYILSGSGFSQFNTHPDADIEPGPDQLNASTIRHEIGHALGIGTLWEDNEVYNDGIGGNHNRTATVGTPGQYIGANGLSIYQSEFDPTAAFIPIERDGGPGTADGHWNMVADHFNSSLENQPGFDSDPGDGGPAPTVLFGPNLGLSLDDELMTGVSSGSRFISETTKASLIDIGFTLHSSPVPEPAVFAHLALAFGLAARRRR
;
A
#
# COMPACT_ATOMS: atom_id res chain seq x y z
N MET A 1 -10.20 8.60 -72.70
CA MET A 1 -10.80 8.72 -71.35
C MET A 1 -10.00 7.85 -70.40
N SER A 2 -9.10 8.46 -69.63
CA SER A 2 -8.18 7.76 -68.71
C SER A 2 -8.69 7.85 -67.28
N ASN A 3 -9.12 6.71 -66.69
CA ASN A 3 -9.47 6.63 -65.28
C ASN A 3 -8.21 6.46 -64.44
N ARG A 4 -7.89 7.47 -63.63
CA ARG A 4 -6.85 7.41 -62.59
C ARG A 4 -7.48 6.85 -61.32
N PHE A 5 -7.01 5.69 -60.86
CA PHE A 5 -7.32 5.18 -59.53
C PHE A 5 -6.47 5.94 -58.49
N LEU A 6 -7.13 6.62 -57.57
CA LEU A 6 -6.53 7.20 -56.37
C LEU A 6 -6.52 6.10 -55.29
N ILE A 7 -5.34 5.67 -54.87
CA ILE A 7 -5.14 4.84 -53.68
C ILE A 7 -5.07 5.80 -52.48
N PRO A 8 -5.95 5.71 -51.48
CA PRO A 8 -5.83 6.54 -50.28
C PRO A 8 -4.65 6.04 -49.45
N LEU A 9 -3.62 6.88 -49.36
CA LEU A 9 -2.50 6.70 -48.44
C LEU A 9 -3.04 6.96 -47.02
N CYS A 10 -3.28 5.88 -46.27
CA CYS A 10 -3.66 5.97 -44.88
C CYS A 10 -2.42 6.40 -44.07
N LEU A 11 -2.35 7.69 -43.73
CA LEU A 11 -1.30 8.25 -42.88
C LEU A 11 -1.51 7.69 -41.47
N MET A 12 -0.71 6.70 -41.08
CA MET A 12 -0.57 6.27 -39.68
C MET A 12 0.19 7.38 -38.96
N LEU A 13 -0.52 8.24 -38.24
CA LEU A 13 0.09 9.17 -37.31
C LEU A 13 0.64 8.34 -36.13
N PRO A 14 1.93 8.46 -35.78
CA PRO A 14 2.43 7.86 -34.56
C PRO A 14 1.67 8.47 -33.38
N LEU A 15 1.02 7.62 -32.58
CA LEU A 15 0.53 8.02 -31.26
C LEU A 15 1.76 8.47 -30.47
N SER A 16 1.84 9.77 -30.19
CA SER A 16 2.77 10.29 -29.20
C SER A 16 2.40 9.64 -27.87
N ALA A 17 3.15 8.64 -27.42
CA ALA A 17 3.13 8.24 -26.02
C ALA A 17 3.60 9.48 -25.25
N GLY A 18 2.67 10.18 -24.60
CA GLY A 18 3.03 11.25 -23.67
C GLY A 18 3.95 10.68 -22.60
N LEU A 19 4.91 11.48 -22.13
CA LEU A 19 5.66 11.14 -20.92
C LEU A 19 4.63 10.92 -19.79
N GLN A 20 4.56 9.70 -19.29
CA GLN A 20 3.74 9.34 -18.14
C GLN A 20 4.34 10.03 -16.90
N ALA A 21 3.48 10.63 -16.08
CA ALA A 21 3.91 11.20 -14.81
C ALA A 21 4.43 10.06 -13.93
N ALA A 22 5.65 10.19 -13.41
CA ALA A 22 6.29 9.13 -12.66
C ALA A 22 6.72 9.60 -11.27
N ILE A 23 6.74 8.68 -10.32
CA ILE A 23 7.51 8.83 -9.09
C ILE A 23 8.93 8.31 -9.33
N THR A 24 9.94 8.95 -8.75
CA THR A 24 11.33 8.48 -8.78
C THR A 24 11.82 8.33 -7.36
N PHE A 25 12.06 7.09 -6.95
CA PHE A 25 12.51 6.76 -5.61
C PHE A 25 14.03 6.87 -5.47
N SER A 26 14.47 7.37 -4.32
CA SER A 26 15.87 7.32 -3.89
C SER A 26 15.96 7.23 -2.37
N VAL A 27 17.11 6.78 -1.87
CA VAL A 27 17.39 6.65 -0.44
C VAL A 27 18.66 7.38 -0.08
N VAL A 28 18.65 8.04 1.09
CA VAL A 28 19.82 8.63 1.74
C VAL A 28 19.91 8.11 3.17
N PHE A 29 21.12 7.96 3.68
CA PHE A 29 21.37 7.48 5.03
C PHE A 29 21.96 8.62 5.88
N THR A 30 21.51 8.73 7.13
CA THR A 30 22.19 9.60 8.10
C THR A 30 23.60 9.10 8.37
N SER A 31 24.45 9.95 8.97
CA SER A 31 25.79 9.51 9.40
C SER A 31 25.76 8.38 10.42
N GLN A 32 24.69 8.30 11.24
CA GLN A 32 24.50 7.23 12.21
C GLN A 32 24.16 5.92 11.49
N ALA A 33 23.19 5.93 10.58
CA ALA A 33 22.85 4.77 9.77
C ALA A 33 24.02 4.30 8.89
N GLU A 34 24.84 5.21 8.34
CA GLU A 34 26.05 4.82 7.60
C GLU A 34 27.08 4.10 8.46
N ALA A 35 27.15 4.42 9.76
CA ALA A 35 28.06 3.79 10.71
C ALA A 35 27.53 2.44 11.22
N ASP A 36 26.22 2.36 11.45
CA ASP A 36 25.57 1.19 12.05
C ASP A 36 25.26 0.10 11.04
N LEU A 37 24.92 0.46 9.80
CA LEU A 37 24.41 -0.49 8.79
C LEU A 37 25.51 -1.03 7.89
N SER A 38 25.47 -2.34 7.68
CA SER A 38 26.33 -3.01 6.70
C SER A 38 25.98 -2.55 5.27
N ALA A 39 26.85 -2.86 4.30
CA ALA A 39 26.53 -2.63 2.89
C ALA A 39 25.32 -3.49 2.43
N SER A 40 25.15 -4.68 3.02
CA SER A 40 24.03 -5.57 2.76
C SER A 40 22.72 -4.98 3.29
N ASP A 41 22.71 -4.48 4.53
CA ASP A 41 21.53 -3.83 5.11
C ASP A 41 21.11 -2.60 4.30
N ARG A 42 22.07 -1.77 3.88
CA ARG A 42 21.78 -0.61 3.02
C ARG A 42 21.21 -1.00 1.65
N ALA A 43 21.63 -2.13 1.08
CA ALA A 43 21.08 -2.63 -0.18
C ALA A 43 19.58 -2.99 -0.06
N LYS A 44 19.15 -3.52 1.10
CA LYS A 44 17.74 -3.87 1.33
C LYS A 44 16.78 -2.68 1.23
N PHE A 45 17.24 -1.45 1.51
CA PHE A 45 16.43 -0.25 1.30
C PHE A 45 16.21 0.05 -0.18
N THR A 46 17.23 -0.19 -1.00
CA THR A 46 17.07 -0.08 -2.46
C THR A 46 16.08 -1.12 -2.96
N ASP A 47 16.16 -2.36 -2.45
CA ASP A 47 15.19 -3.42 -2.78
C ASP A 47 13.78 -3.11 -2.27
N GLY A 48 13.65 -2.47 -1.10
CA GLY A 48 12.38 -2.02 -0.54
C GLY A 48 11.73 -0.91 -1.37
N LEU A 49 12.53 0.06 -1.84
CA LEU A 49 12.05 1.06 -2.78
C LEU A 49 11.65 0.44 -4.12
N ALA A 50 12.44 -0.50 -4.66
CA ALA A 50 12.10 -1.22 -5.88
C ALA A 50 10.81 -2.05 -5.75
N PHE A 51 10.52 -2.57 -4.56
CA PHE A 51 9.26 -3.24 -4.28
C PHE A 51 8.05 -2.31 -4.42
N TRP A 52 8.12 -1.10 -3.85
CA TRP A 52 7.05 -0.10 -3.99
C TRP A 52 6.99 0.53 -5.38
N ASP A 53 8.13 0.73 -6.04
CA ASP A 53 8.23 1.14 -7.45
C ASP A 53 7.55 0.14 -8.39
N ALA A 54 7.61 -1.16 -8.10
CA ALA A 54 6.88 -2.17 -8.87
C ALA A 54 5.35 -2.12 -8.71
N ILE A 55 4.84 -1.37 -7.72
CA ILE A 55 3.42 -1.21 -7.42
C ILE A 55 2.92 0.16 -7.89
N ILE A 56 3.68 1.22 -7.60
CA ILE A 56 3.29 2.62 -7.79
C ILE A 56 3.86 3.14 -9.10
N ASP A 57 2.97 3.62 -9.96
CA ASP A 57 3.32 4.23 -11.24
C ASP A 57 3.56 5.75 -11.10
N GLY A 58 2.78 6.42 -10.25
CA GLY A 58 2.85 7.87 -10.09
C GLY A 58 1.74 8.41 -9.20
N TYR A 59 1.26 9.62 -9.52
CA TYR A 59 0.19 10.30 -8.79
C TYR A 59 -0.97 10.69 -9.72
N GLN A 60 -2.18 10.69 -9.15
CA GLN A 60 -3.41 11.01 -9.90
C GLN A 60 -3.48 12.45 -10.40
N ASP A 61 -2.64 13.32 -9.85
CA ASP A 61 -2.56 14.73 -10.18
C ASP A 61 -1.73 15.00 -11.45
N GLY A 62 -1.16 13.94 -12.03
CA GLY A 62 -0.41 13.94 -13.29
C GLY A 62 0.95 14.61 -13.20
N ARG A 63 1.49 14.86 -12.00
CA ARG A 63 2.84 15.42 -11.81
C ARG A 63 3.85 14.32 -11.51
N SER A 64 5.08 14.56 -11.94
CA SER A 64 6.22 13.73 -11.56
C SER A 64 6.86 14.26 -10.28
N TYR A 65 7.28 13.33 -9.42
CA TYR A 65 7.88 13.65 -8.14
C TYR A 65 9.17 12.85 -7.95
N ASN A 66 10.19 13.51 -7.38
CA ASN A 66 11.32 12.79 -6.81
C ASN A 66 11.00 12.59 -5.33
N TRP A 67 10.97 11.34 -4.90
CA TRP A 67 10.66 10.98 -3.53
C TRP A 67 11.91 10.37 -2.90
N VAL A 68 12.32 10.94 -1.77
CA VAL A 68 13.55 10.54 -1.06
C VAL A 68 13.18 9.96 0.28
N LEU A 69 13.69 8.76 0.56
CA LEU A 69 13.67 8.18 1.91
C LEU A 69 14.96 8.56 2.64
N THR A 70 14.85 9.26 3.75
CA THR A 70 15.91 9.43 4.74
C THR A 70 15.84 8.27 5.74
N VAL A 71 16.95 7.55 5.90
CA VAL A 71 17.07 6.39 6.81
C VAL A 71 18.02 6.72 7.95
N ASP A 72 17.55 6.52 9.17
CA ASP A 72 18.32 6.58 10.39
C ASP A 72 18.23 5.26 11.18
N THR A 73 19.00 5.17 12.26
CA THR A 73 19.00 3.99 13.14
C THR A 73 18.86 4.40 14.60
N PHE A 74 18.31 3.49 15.40
CA PHE A 74 18.33 3.57 16.86
C PHE A 74 18.61 2.18 17.43
N SER A 75 18.89 2.10 18.73
CA SER A 75 19.11 0.81 19.41
C SER A 75 18.33 0.80 20.72
N GLN A 76 17.24 0.04 20.75
CA GLN A 76 16.37 -0.13 21.92
C GLN A 76 16.12 -1.61 22.20
N ALA A 77 16.40 -2.05 23.43
CA ALA A 77 16.09 -3.41 23.87
C ALA A 77 14.59 -3.66 23.97
N ALA A 78 14.19 -4.93 23.94
CA ALA A 78 12.82 -5.34 24.20
C ALA A 78 12.36 -4.86 25.59
N SER A 79 11.12 -4.40 25.67
CA SER A 79 10.50 -3.94 26.92
C SER A 79 9.05 -4.40 26.96
N GLY A 80 8.61 -4.92 28.11
CA GLY A 80 7.21 -5.32 28.30
C GLY A 80 6.74 -6.49 27.43
N GLY A 81 7.64 -7.28 26.85
CA GLY A 81 7.30 -8.43 26.00
C GLY A 81 7.36 -8.15 24.49
N GLY A 82 7.63 -6.90 24.08
CA GLY A 82 7.81 -6.54 22.67
C GLY A 82 9.04 -5.66 22.41
N VAL A 83 9.31 -5.45 21.12
CA VAL A 83 10.42 -4.62 20.62
C VAL A 83 9.93 -3.83 19.42
N LEU A 84 10.21 -2.53 19.40
CA LEU A 84 9.96 -1.70 18.23
C LEU A 84 10.98 -2.06 17.14
N LEU A 85 10.51 -2.48 15.97
CA LEU A 85 11.40 -2.87 14.86
C LEU A 85 11.82 -1.67 14.01
N GLY A 86 10.91 -0.74 13.81
CA GLY A 86 11.11 0.48 13.05
C GLY A 86 10.01 1.48 13.32
N SER A 87 10.14 2.66 12.72
CA SER A 87 9.08 3.66 12.63
C SER A 87 9.38 4.56 11.45
N ALA A 88 8.33 4.95 10.72
CA ALA A 88 8.46 5.84 9.58
C ALA A 88 7.20 6.67 9.35
N GLY A 89 7.38 7.73 8.58
CA GLY A 89 6.29 8.59 8.15
C GLY A 89 6.75 9.62 7.11
N PRO A 90 5.82 10.41 6.58
CA PRO A 90 6.16 11.52 5.70
C PRO A 90 7.05 12.54 6.42
N GLU A 91 8.18 12.89 5.81
CA GLU A 91 9.06 13.97 6.30
C GLU A 91 8.59 15.32 5.76
N ASP A 92 8.14 15.36 4.49
CA ASP A 92 7.50 16.50 3.86
C ASP A 92 6.10 16.14 3.36
N LEU A 93 5.21 17.15 3.32
CA LEU A 93 3.88 17.04 2.74
C LEU A 93 3.73 17.98 1.54
N TYR A 94 3.08 17.49 0.48
CA TYR A 94 2.71 18.28 -0.68
C TYR A 94 1.21 18.26 -0.91
N LEU A 95 0.67 19.41 -1.28
CA LEU A 95 -0.69 19.49 -1.80
C LEU A 95 -0.68 19.22 -3.31
N SER A 96 -1.45 18.23 -3.75
CA SER A 96 -1.54 17.86 -5.16
C SER A 96 -2.18 18.96 -6.02
N ASN A 97 -2.07 18.86 -7.34
CA ASN A 97 -3.02 19.50 -8.26
C ASN A 97 -4.47 19.08 -7.97
N VAL A 98 -5.44 19.82 -8.52
CA VAL A 98 -6.85 19.39 -8.48
C VAL A 98 -6.98 18.08 -9.26
N VAL A 99 -7.55 17.06 -8.62
CA VAL A 99 -7.93 15.78 -9.20
C VAL A 99 -9.46 15.69 -9.19
N PRO A 100 -10.13 16.07 -10.29
CA PRO A 100 -11.58 16.13 -10.32
C PRO A 100 -12.22 14.77 -9.99
N GLY A 101 -13.15 14.77 -9.04
CA GLY A 101 -13.90 13.58 -8.66
C GLY A 101 -13.19 12.67 -7.65
N SER A 102 -12.12 13.14 -7.00
CA SER A 102 -11.55 12.43 -5.85
C SER A 102 -12.50 12.39 -4.65
N GLY A 103 -13.48 13.29 -4.60
CA GLY A 103 -14.46 13.36 -3.51
C GLY A 103 -13.95 14.03 -2.25
N LEU A 104 -12.70 14.51 -2.28
CA LEU A 104 -12.04 15.20 -1.17
C LEU A 104 -12.61 16.61 -0.97
N GLY A 105 -12.89 16.94 0.28
CA GLY A 105 -13.50 18.20 0.70
C GLY A 105 -12.56 19.11 1.48
N GLY A 106 -13.16 19.89 2.39
CA GLY A 106 -12.48 20.81 3.29
C GLY A 106 -11.96 22.08 2.61
N SER A 107 -10.85 22.62 3.14
CA SER A 107 -10.22 23.85 2.62
C SER A 107 -9.54 23.66 1.26
N TRP A 108 -9.30 22.41 0.84
CA TRP A 108 -8.59 22.05 -0.38
C TRP A 108 -9.39 21.00 -1.17
N PRO A 109 -10.55 21.38 -1.75
CA PRO A 109 -11.40 20.43 -2.44
C PRO A 109 -10.68 19.79 -3.63
N ASP A 110 -10.95 18.51 -3.84
CA ASP A 110 -10.38 17.68 -4.91
C ASP A 110 -8.84 17.67 -4.92
N ARG A 111 -8.18 17.80 -3.76
CA ARG A 111 -6.72 17.74 -3.63
C ARG A 111 -6.30 16.76 -2.55
N TYR A 112 -5.33 15.94 -2.91
CA TYR A 112 -4.66 15.01 -2.00
C TYR A 112 -3.56 15.74 -1.22
N ILE A 113 -3.34 15.29 0.01
CA ILE A 113 -2.13 15.57 0.78
C ILE A 113 -1.22 14.36 0.58
N LEU A 114 -0.09 14.58 -0.07
CA LEU A 114 0.84 13.55 -0.52
C LEU A 114 2.11 13.57 0.34
N SER A 115 2.71 12.40 0.55
CA SER A 115 4.09 12.31 1.05
C SER A 115 5.06 12.84 -0.01
N GLY A 116 5.80 13.89 0.33
CA GLY A 116 6.82 14.49 -0.54
C GLY A 116 8.20 13.85 -0.40
N SER A 117 8.51 13.39 0.80
CA SER A 117 9.70 12.67 1.21
C SER A 117 9.35 11.84 2.44
N GLY A 118 10.18 10.87 2.78
CA GLY A 118 9.96 9.98 3.92
C GLY A 118 11.13 10.01 4.89
N PHE A 119 10.84 9.89 6.18
CA PHE A 119 11.85 9.61 7.19
C PHE A 119 11.54 8.28 7.87
N SER A 120 12.57 7.48 8.11
CA SER A 120 12.45 6.17 8.76
C SER A 120 13.61 5.93 9.71
N GLN A 121 13.33 5.24 10.81
CA GLN A 121 14.35 4.78 11.75
C GLN A 121 14.16 3.29 12.02
N PHE A 122 15.27 2.55 12.11
CA PHE A 122 15.26 1.10 12.34
C PHE A 122 16.05 0.71 13.58
N ASN A 123 15.52 -0.27 14.32
CA ASN A 123 16.15 -0.76 15.53
C ASN A 123 17.27 -1.75 15.20
N THR A 124 18.51 -1.39 15.55
CA THR A 124 19.70 -2.24 15.38
C THR A 124 20.03 -3.03 16.64
N HIS A 125 19.16 -3.00 17.66
CA HIS A 125 19.35 -3.82 18.84
C HIS A 125 19.16 -5.31 18.52
N PRO A 126 19.98 -6.23 19.07
CA PRO A 126 19.86 -7.66 18.81
C PRO A 126 18.49 -8.28 19.12
N ASP A 127 17.74 -7.69 20.05
CA ASP A 127 16.37 -8.12 20.37
C ASP A 127 15.37 -7.90 19.22
N ALA A 128 15.68 -6.99 18.27
CA ALA A 128 14.84 -6.67 17.12
C ALA A 128 15.13 -7.58 15.90
N ASP A 129 16.08 -8.50 15.99
CA ASP A 129 16.37 -9.44 14.91
C ASP A 129 15.33 -10.56 14.86
N ILE A 130 14.37 -10.41 13.94
CA ILE A 130 13.31 -11.38 13.70
C ILE A 130 13.65 -12.44 12.64
N GLU A 131 14.78 -12.31 11.93
CA GLU A 131 15.22 -13.28 10.92
C GLU A 131 16.74 -13.57 11.07
N PRO A 132 17.13 -14.63 11.79
CA PRO A 132 18.51 -14.85 12.17
C PRO A 132 19.43 -14.95 10.94
N GLY A 133 20.39 -14.02 10.85
CA GLY A 133 21.30 -13.91 9.72
C GLY A 133 22.51 -13.02 10.00
N PRO A 134 23.44 -12.88 9.04
CA PRO A 134 24.57 -11.96 9.19
C PRO A 134 24.16 -10.47 9.15
N ASP A 135 22.94 -10.19 8.74
CA ASP A 135 22.40 -8.86 8.55
C ASP A 135 21.32 -8.57 9.59
N GLN A 136 21.30 -7.38 10.19
CA GLN A 136 20.48 -7.08 11.37
C GLN A 136 19.05 -6.66 11.05
N LEU A 137 18.76 -6.19 9.82
CA LEU A 137 17.44 -5.66 9.48
C LEU A 137 16.59 -6.62 8.63
N ASN A 138 15.32 -6.77 9.00
CA ASN A 138 14.35 -7.56 8.25
C ASN A 138 13.82 -6.79 7.03
N ALA A 139 13.80 -7.44 5.86
CA ALA A 139 13.37 -6.82 4.61
C ALA A 139 11.87 -6.48 4.56
N SER A 140 11.01 -7.27 5.21
CA SER A 140 9.58 -6.93 5.34
C SER A 140 9.34 -5.74 6.26
N THR A 141 10.09 -5.59 7.36
CA THR A 141 10.04 -4.37 8.20
C THR A 141 10.44 -3.16 7.37
N ILE A 142 11.51 -3.25 6.57
CA ILE A 142 11.89 -2.14 5.68
C ILE A 142 10.76 -1.78 4.70
N ARG A 143 10.12 -2.77 4.08
CA ARG A 143 8.99 -2.51 3.16
C ARG A 143 7.79 -1.89 3.87
N HIS A 144 7.46 -2.39 5.06
CA HIS A 144 6.39 -1.88 5.91
C HIS A 144 6.61 -0.40 6.25
N GLU A 145 7.77 -0.05 6.78
CA GLU A 145 8.11 1.33 7.13
C GLU A 145 8.14 2.25 5.91
N ILE A 146 8.60 1.78 4.74
CA ILE A 146 8.49 2.57 3.51
C ILE A 146 7.01 2.82 3.14
N GLY A 147 6.11 1.86 3.41
CA GLY A 147 4.66 2.04 3.25
C GLY A 147 4.12 3.19 4.09
N HIS A 148 4.51 3.27 5.37
CA HIS A 148 4.17 4.39 6.24
C HIS A 148 4.77 5.71 5.77
N ALA A 149 6.03 5.69 5.33
CA ALA A 149 6.69 6.86 4.77
C ALA A 149 5.95 7.39 3.53
N LEU A 150 5.35 6.52 2.73
CA LEU A 150 4.56 6.88 1.55
C LEU A 150 3.16 7.39 1.88
N GLY A 151 2.64 7.13 3.09
CA GLY A 151 1.35 7.63 3.54
C GLY A 151 0.35 6.57 4.00
N ILE A 152 0.67 5.28 3.91
CA ILE A 152 -0.24 4.22 4.38
C ILE A 152 -0.30 4.32 5.91
N GLY A 153 -1.51 4.43 6.46
CA GLY A 153 -1.71 4.63 7.91
C GLY A 153 -1.44 6.06 8.40
N THR A 154 -0.50 6.77 7.79
CA THR A 154 -0.06 8.10 8.24
C THR A 154 -0.76 9.27 7.55
N LEU A 155 -1.32 9.05 6.35
CA LEU A 155 -2.03 10.08 5.56
C LEU A 155 -3.50 9.73 5.28
N TRP A 156 -4.05 8.70 5.92
CA TRP A 156 -5.45 8.32 5.75
C TRP A 156 -6.41 9.42 6.22
N GLU A 157 -6.15 10.01 7.38
CA GLU A 157 -7.01 11.07 7.90
C GLU A 157 -6.88 12.38 7.08
N ASP A 158 -5.64 12.75 6.74
CA ASP A 158 -5.32 13.90 5.87
C ASP A 158 -6.01 13.81 4.49
N ASN A 159 -6.31 12.59 4.04
CA ASN A 159 -7.03 12.32 2.80
C ASN A 159 -8.49 11.88 3.02
N GLU A 160 -9.06 12.17 4.19
CA GLU A 160 -10.49 11.99 4.50
C GLU A 160 -11.02 10.56 4.27
N VAL A 161 -10.14 9.55 4.29
CA VAL A 161 -10.51 8.13 4.16
C VAL A 161 -10.55 7.44 5.53
N TYR A 162 -10.19 8.17 6.58
CA TYR A 162 -10.24 7.77 7.97
C TYR A 162 -10.49 8.97 8.91
N ASN A 163 -10.94 8.71 10.13
CA ASN A 163 -11.09 9.67 11.22
C ASN A 163 -10.91 8.93 12.56
N ASP A 164 -9.85 9.26 13.30
CA ASP A 164 -9.49 8.62 14.57
C ASP A 164 -10.32 9.07 15.79
N GLY A 165 -11.17 10.09 15.60
CA GLY A 165 -12.04 10.69 16.62
C GLY A 165 -11.44 11.88 17.36
N ILE A 166 -10.21 12.29 17.04
CA ILE A 166 -9.47 13.38 17.68
C ILE A 166 -9.53 14.63 16.82
N GLY A 167 -10.06 15.72 17.36
CA GLY A 167 -10.17 16.97 16.61
C GLY A 167 -8.83 17.72 16.51
N GLY A 168 -8.40 18.05 15.29
CA GLY A 168 -7.32 19.03 15.04
C GLY A 168 -5.90 18.49 15.18
N ASN A 169 -5.72 17.18 15.10
CA ASN A 169 -4.41 16.50 15.03
C ASN A 169 -3.92 16.27 13.59
N HIS A 170 -4.77 16.51 12.58
CA HIS A 170 -4.45 16.36 11.16
C HIS A 170 -4.71 17.66 10.37
N ASN A 171 -4.13 17.76 9.17
CA ASN A 171 -4.31 18.91 8.28
C ASN A 171 -5.75 19.01 7.77
N ARG A 172 -6.39 17.86 7.65
CA ARG A 172 -7.78 17.67 7.26
C ARG A 172 -8.25 16.35 7.86
N THR A 173 -9.54 16.26 8.16
CA THR A 173 -10.17 15.06 8.72
C THR A 173 -11.54 14.91 8.07
N ALA A 174 -11.95 13.67 7.80
CA ALA A 174 -13.28 13.40 7.27
C ALA A 174 -14.37 13.96 8.21
N THR A 175 -15.32 14.72 7.67
CA THR A 175 -16.44 15.31 8.44
C THR A 175 -17.41 14.25 8.99
N VAL A 176 -17.34 13.04 8.45
CA VAL A 176 -18.08 11.86 8.87
C VAL A 176 -17.09 10.70 8.96
N GLY A 177 -17.24 9.87 9.99
CA GLY A 177 -16.35 8.73 10.22
C GLY A 177 -16.57 8.17 11.62
N THR A 178 -16.29 6.89 11.78
CA THR A 178 -16.23 6.24 13.10
C THR A 178 -14.78 5.82 13.32
N PRO A 179 -14.18 6.12 14.48
CA PRO A 179 -12.86 5.60 14.85
C PRO A 179 -12.76 4.10 14.57
N GLY A 180 -11.63 3.65 14.00
CA GLY A 180 -11.40 2.27 13.57
C GLY A 180 -12.01 1.86 12.22
N GLN A 181 -12.65 2.77 11.48
CA GLN A 181 -13.27 2.45 10.18
C GLN A 181 -12.61 3.20 9.02
N TYR A 182 -11.80 2.48 8.23
CA TYR A 182 -11.33 2.96 6.93
C TYR A 182 -12.44 2.91 5.89
N ILE A 183 -12.63 3.98 5.14
CA ILE A 183 -13.74 4.14 4.18
C ILE A 183 -13.30 4.56 2.77
N GLY A 184 -12.00 4.47 2.46
CA GLY A 184 -11.48 4.72 1.11
C GLY A 184 -12.13 3.80 0.09
N ALA A 185 -12.65 4.38 -1.00
CA ALA A 185 -13.53 3.68 -1.93
C ALA A 185 -12.80 2.56 -2.70
N ASN A 186 -11.53 2.77 -3.07
CA ASN A 186 -10.75 1.79 -3.82
C ASN A 186 -10.31 0.64 -2.91
N GLY A 187 -9.75 0.95 -1.74
CA GLY A 187 -9.37 -0.01 -0.72
C GLY A 187 -10.55 -0.85 -0.29
N LEU A 188 -11.69 -0.23 0.06
CA LEU A 188 -12.90 -0.95 0.48
C LEU A 188 -13.47 -1.84 -0.63
N SER A 189 -13.50 -1.37 -1.87
CA SER A 189 -13.96 -2.19 -2.99
C SER A 189 -13.08 -3.44 -3.17
N ILE A 190 -11.76 -3.32 -2.99
CA ILE A 190 -10.88 -4.47 -3.10
C ILE A 190 -10.99 -5.37 -1.87
N TYR A 191 -11.06 -4.81 -0.66
CA TYR A 191 -11.31 -5.58 0.56
C TYR A 191 -12.59 -6.42 0.48
N GLN A 192 -13.65 -5.87 -0.11
CA GLN A 192 -14.88 -6.63 -0.35
C GLN A 192 -14.67 -7.84 -1.28
N SER A 193 -13.80 -7.71 -2.27
CA SER A 193 -13.47 -8.81 -3.17
C SER A 193 -12.46 -9.81 -2.57
N GLU A 194 -11.54 -9.30 -1.75
CA GLU A 194 -10.39 -10.04 -1.25
C GLU A 194 -10.71 -10.77 0.06
N PHE A 195 -11.50 -10.18 0.95
CA PHE A 195 -11.70 -10.65 2.32
C PHE A 195 -13.17 -10.82 2.72
N ASP A 196 -14.00 -9.78 2.56
CA ASP A 196 -15.41 -9.80 3.01
C ASP A 196 -16.36 -9.05 2.06
N PRO A 197 -17.13 -9.77 1.21
CA PRO A 197 -18.07 -9.17 0.25
C PRO A 197 -19.17 -8.29 0.84
N THR A 198 -19.36 -8.31 2.17
CA THR A 198 -20.39 -7.55 2.86
C THR A 198 -19.86 -6.38 3.68
N ALA A 199 -18.54 -6.19 3.73
CA ALA A 199 -17.89 -5.14 4.51
C ALA A 199 -18.38 -3.74 4.10
N ALA A 200 -18.66 -2.88 5.08
CA ALA A 200 -18.98 -1.47 4.86
C ALA A 200 -17.79 -0.53 5.09
N PHE A 201 -16.72 -1.05 5.68
CA PHE A 201 -15.46 -0.38 6.00
C PHE A 201 -14.37 -1.45 6.16
N ILE A 202 -13.11 -1.04 6.22
CA ILE A 202 -12.00 -1.91 6.61
C ILE A 202 -11.63 -1.60 8.07
N PRO A 203 -11.60 -2.61 8.95
CA PRO A 203 -11.08 -2.49 10.31
C PRO A 203 -9.66 -1.90 10.34
N ILE A 204 -9.48 -0.85 11.13
CA ILE A 204 -8.17 -0.28 11.46
C ILE A 204 -7.81 -0.70 12.89
N GLU A 205 -6.53 -0.98 13.10
CA GLU A 205 -5.95 -1.30 14.40
C GLU A 205 -6.21 -0.17 15.40
N ARG A 206 -6.74 -0.48 16.57
CA ARG A 206 -7.10 0.51 17.59
C ARG A 206 -6.38 0.31 18.91
N ASP A 207 -5.76 -0.85 19.08
CA ASP A 207 -5.08 -1.25 20.28
C ASP A 207 -3.56 -0.98 20.21
N GLY A 208 -2.89 -1.38 21.28
CA GLY A 208 -1.47 -1.09 21.48
C GLY A 208 -1.23 0.37 21.87
N GLY A 209 -0.32 1.04 21.17
CA GLY A 209 0.09 2.41 21.48
C GLY A 209 0.12 3.31 20.25
N PRO A 210 0.57 4.58 20.39
CA PRO A 210 0.62 5.55 19.29
C PRO A 210 1.45 5.15 18.07
N GLY A 211 2.26 4.09 18.16
CA GLY A 211 3.01 3.52 17.04
C GLY A 211 2.31 2.32 16.38
N THR A 212 1.09 1.99 16.80
CA THR A 212 0.34 0.80 16.36
C THR A 212 -1.10 1.19 16.04
N ALA A 213 -1.84 1.75 17.00
CA ALA A 213 -3.18 2.23 16.79
C ALA A 213 -3.23 3.28 15.66
N ASP A 214 -4.32 3.25 14.90
CA ASP A 214 -4.68 4.22 13.85
C ASP A 214 -3.78 4.23 12.60
N GLY A 215 -2.71 3.45 12.60
CA GLY A 215 -1.75 3.37 11.49
C GLY A 215 -1.76 2.05 10.72
N HIS A 216 -2.48 1.03 11.19
CA HIS A 216 -2.38 -0.33 10.66
C HIS A 216 -3.74 -0.95 10.36
N TRP A 217 -3.76 -2.01 9.57
CA TRP A 217 -4.94 -2.87 9.48
C TRP A 217 -5.13 -3.64 10.78
N ASN A 218 -6.39 -3.77 11.20
CA ASN A 218 -6.73 -4.44 12.46
C ASN A 218 -6.25 -5.89 12.44
N MET A 219 -5.49 -6.25 13.46
CA MET A 219 -5.20 -7.65 13.73
C MET A 219 -6.31 -8.24 14.60
N VAL A 220 -6.48 -9.56 14.54
CA VAL A 220 -7.39 -10.26 15.46
C VAL A 220 -6.66 -10.90 16.62
N ALA A 221 -5.37 -11.15 16.43
CA ALA A 221 -4.49 -11.64 17.47
C ALA A 221 -3.21 -10.83 17.48
N ASP A 222 -3.09 -9.87 18.39
CA ASP A 222 -1.80 -9.32 18.76
C ASP A 222 -0.95 -10.45 19.39
N HIS A 223 0.12 -10.84 18.73
CA HIS A 223 0.94 -11.96 19.20
C HIS A 223 1.77 -11.62 20.47
N PHE A 224 1.44 -10.57 21.22
CA PHE A 224 2.23 -10.07 22.35
C PHE A 224 1.96 -10.74 23.71
N ASN A 225 0.87 -11.48 23.90
CA ASN A 225 0.69 -12.22 25.17
C ASN A 225 -0.28 -13.41 25.13
N SER A 226 -0.63 -13.94 23.96
CA SER A 226 -1.65 -15.00 23.81
C SER A 226 -3.04 -14.66 24.40
N SER A 227 -3.24 -13.41 24.82
CA SER A 227 -4.55 -12.80 24.98
C SER A 227 -5.06 -12.52 23.58
N LEU A 228 -6.14 -13.16 23.19
CA LEU A 228 -6.89 -12.75 22.02
C LEU A 228 -7.43 -11.35 22.34
N GLU A 229 -6.89 -10.33 21.67
CA GLU A 229 -7.40 -8.95 21.67
C GLU A 229 -8.90 -8.97 21.34
N ASN A 230 -9.26 -9.71 20.29
CA ASN A 230 -10.63 -9.78 19.78
C ASN A 230 -11.55 -10.77 20.52
N GLN A 231 -11.43 -10.90 21.85
CA GLN A 231 -12.51 -11.52 22.62
C GLN A 231 -13.74 -10.61 22.57
N PRO A 232 -14.95 -11.12 22.28
CA PRO A 232 -16.16 -10.31 22.33
C PRO A 232 -16.29 -9.57 23.68
N GLY A 233 -16.15 -8.24 23.65
CA GLY A 233 -16.26 -7.37 24.82
C GLY A 233 -14.98 -7.16 25.64
N PHE A 234 -13.80 -7.42 25.08
CA PHE A 234 -12.53 -6.94 25.64
C PHE A 234 -12.42 -5.41 25.46
N ASP A 235 -12.62 -4.99 24.21
CA ASP A 235 -12.92 -3.66 23.70
C ASP A 235 -14.12 -3.78 22.73
N SER A 236 -14.48 -2.67 22.11
CA SER A 236 -15.62 -2.59 21.18
C SER A 236 -15.16 -2.03 19.85
N ASP A 237 -13.94 -2.36 19.45
CA ASP A 237 -13.30 -1.76 18.31
C ASP A 237 -13.76 -2.45 17.00
N PRO A 238 -13.83 -1.70 15.90
CA PRO A 238 -14.35 -2.27 14.66
C PRO A 238 -13.42 -3.37 14.14
N GLY A 239 -13.94 -4.59 14.01
CA GLY A 239 -13.17 -5.76 13.57
C GLY A 239 -13.07 -6.86 14.64
N ASP A 240 -13.54 -6.58 15.86
CA ASP A 240 -13.43 -7.52 16.98
C ASP A 240 -14.54 -8.57 16.99
N GLY A 241 -14.27 -9.69 17.66
CA GLY A 241 -15.25 -10.73 17.95
C GLY A 241 -15.39 -11.84 16.90
N GLY A 242 -14.49 -11.91 15.91
CA GLY A 242 -14.40 -12.99 14.92
C GLY A 242 -12.94 -13.31 14.56
N PRO A 243 -12.65 -14.46 13.92
CA PRO A 243 -11.30 -14.75 13.43
C PRO A 243 -10.88 -13.75 12.35
N ALA A 244 -9.57 -13.53 12.17
CA ALA A 244 -9.06 -12.70 11.09
C ALA A 244 -9.58 -13.21 9.73
N PRO A 245 -10.03 -12.29 8.85
CA PRO A 245 -10.47 -12.68 7.54
C PRO A 245 -9.30 -13.26 6.75
N THR A 246 -9.61 -14.19 5.84
CA THR A 246 -8.61 -14.82 4.97
C THR A 246 -8.89 -14.45 3.53
N VAL A 247 -7.83 -14.32 2.74
CA VAL A 247 -7.95 -13.98 1.32
C VAL A 247 -8.76 -15.05 0.59
N LEU A 248 -9.80 -14.62 -0.13
CA LEU A 248 -10.76 -15.49 -0.80
C LEU A 248 -10.33 -15.94 -2.19
N PHE A 249 -9.46 -15.18 -2.88
CA PHE A 249 -9.03 -15.44 -4.26
C PHE A 249 -7.64 -14.85 -4.55
N GLY A 250 -7.02 -15.27 -5.66
CA GLY A 250 -5.78 -14.68 -6.15
C GLY A 250 -4.51 -15.32 -5.60
N PRO A 251 -3.34 -14.67 -5.78
CA PRO A 251 -2.03 -15.26 -5.42
C PRO A 251 -1.85 -15.46 -3.91
N ASN A 252 -2.58 -14.70 -3.09
CA ASN A 252 -2.53 -14.75 -1.64
C ASN A 252 -3.64 -15.65 -1.02
N LEU A 253 -4.34 -16.46 -1.84
CA LEU A 253 -5.46 -17.29 -1.41
C LEU A 253 -5.16 -18.05 -0.10
N GLY A 254 -6.01 -17.83 0.90
CA GLY A 254 -5.95 -18.50 2.20
C GLY A 254 -4.96 -17.89 3.20
N LEU A 255 -4.24 -16.83 2.85
CA LEU A 255 -3.45 -16.07 3.83
C LEU A 255 -4.37 -15.24 4.75
N SER A 256 -4.02 -15.17 6.03
CA SER A 256 -4.76 -14.40 7.06
C SER A 256 -4.41 -12.93 6.99
N LEU A 257 -5.36 -12.02 7.20
CA LEU A 257 -5.07 -10.58 7.33
C LEU A 257 -4.04 -10.30 8.44
N ASP A 258 -3.97 -11.11 9.49
CA ASP A 258 -2.94 -10.97 10.54
C ASP A 258 -1.50 -11.06 9.99
N ASP A 259 -1.31 -11.81 8.89
CA ASP A 259 -0.01 -12.00 8.23
C ASP A 259 0.26 -10.97 7.13
N GLU A 260 -0.57 -9.92 7.00
CA GLU A 260 -0.43 -8.87 5.99
C GLU A 260 0.73 -7.92 6.36
N LEU A 261 1.34 -7.31 5.34
CA LEU A 261 2.55 -6.50 5.50
C LEU A 261 2.36 -5.28 6.41
N MET A 262 1.18 -4.64 6.42
CA MET A 262 0.84 -3.38 7.08
C MET A 262 0.00 -3.59 8.35
N THR A 263 0.11 -4.74 8.98
CA THR A 263 -0.40 -4.95 10.34
C THR A 263 0.61 -4.49 11.39
N GLY A 264 0.14 -4.15 12.60
CA GLY A 264 0.96 -3.56 13.66
C GLY A 264 1.97 -4.51 14.31
N VAL A 265 1.80 -5.82 14.13
CA VAL A 265 2.69 -6.85 14.69
C VAL A 265 3.18 -7.77 13.57
N SER A 266 4.49 -7.75 13.34
CA SER A 266 5.13 -8.58 12.31
C SER A 266 4.84 -10.07 12.52
N SER A 267 4.13 -10.70 11.59
CA SER A 267 3.74 -12.09 11.70
C SER A 267 3.71 -12.83 10.34
N GLY A 268 3.74 -14.16 10.40
CA GLY A 268 3.63 -15.07 9.26
C GLY A 268 4.37 -14.65 7.99
N SER A 269 3.62 -14.55 6.89
CA SER A 269 4.18 -14.35 5.55
C SER A 269 4.55 -12.90 5.20
N ARG A 270 4.03 -11.89 5.94
CA ARG A 270 4.10 -10.45 5.61
C ARG A 270 3.79 -10.17 4.14
N PHE A 271 2.71 -10.76 3.64
CA PHE A 271 2.31 -10.55 2.25
C PHE A 271 1.70 -9.16 2.08
N ILE A 272 1.88 -8.55 0.91
CA ILE A 272 1.14 -7.33 0.55
C ILE A 272 -0.22 -7.73 -0.05
N SER A 273 -1.31 -7.28 0.56
CA SER A 273 -2.67 -7.49 0.06
C SER A 273 -2.97 -6.59 -1.14
N GLU A 274 -3.92 -7.01 -1.98
CA GLU A 274 -4.44 -6.12 -3.03
C GLU A 274 -5.21 -4.94 -2.41
N THR A 275 -5.80 -5.14 -1.23
CA THR A 275 -6.43 -4.11 -0.41
C THR A 275 -5.46 -2.98 -0.08
N THR A 276 -4.28 -3.28 0.45
CA THR A 276 -3.24 -2.28 0.76
C THR A 276 -2.77 -1.57 -0.50
N LYS A 277 -2.63 -2.28 -1.62
CA LYS A 277 -2.25 -1.63 -2.89
C LYS A 277 -3.35 -0.64 -3.32
N ALA A 278 -4.61 -1.04 -3.26
CA ALA A 278 -5.72 -0.19 -3.66
C ALA A 278 -5.92 1.02 -2.75
N SER A 279 -5.60 0.92 -1.45
CA SER A 279 -5.67 2.06 -0.53
C SER A 279 -4.69 3.20 -0.88
N LEU A 280 -3.60 2.90 -1.61
CA LEU A 280 -2.72 3.93 -2.18
C LEU A 280 -3.45 4.85 -3.17
N ILE A 281 -4.44 4.33 -3.90
CA ILE A 281 -5.27 5.13 -4.82
C ILE A 281 -6.10 6.13 -4.01
N ASP A 282 -6.63 5.72 -2.87
CA ASP A 282 -7.44 6.59 -2.02
C ASP A 282 -6.63 7.73 -1.39
N ILE A 283 -5.30 7.64 -1.35
CA ILE A 283 -4.39 8.71 -0.92
C ILE A 283 -3.61 9.36 -2.07
N GLY A 284 -4.05 9.15 -3.31
CA GLY A 284 -3.64 9.97 -4.47
C GLY A 284 -2.58 9.37 -5.39
N PHE A 285 -2.16 8.12 -5.17
CA PHE A 285 -1.25 7.42 -6.09
C PHE A 285 -1.99 6.84 -7.30
N THR A 286 -1.24 6.58 -8.38
CA THR A 286 -1.61 5.67 -9.45
C THR A 286 -0.77 4.41 -9.37
N LEU A 287 -1.35 3.26 -9.72
CA LEU A 287 -0.68 1.97 -9.65
C LEU A 287 -0.34 1.46 -11.05
N HIS A 288 0.71 0.66 -11.13
CA HIS A 288 0.95 -0.12 -12.33
C HIS A 288 -0.22 -1.06 -12.61
N SER A 289 -0.60 -1.17 -13.88
CA SER A 289 -1.62 -2.14 -14.29
C SER A 289 -1.11 -3.55 -14.03
N SER A 290 -1.77 -4.27 -13.13
CA SER A 290 -1.53 -5.70 -12.96
C SER A 290 -1.83 -6.43 -14.28
N PRO A 291 -0.96 -7.33 -14.76
CA PRO A 291 -1.25 -8.10 -15.96
C PRO A 291 -2.48 -8.98 -15.71
N VAL A 292 -3.62 -8.60 -16.27
CA VAL A 292 -4.82 -9.44 -16.29
C VAL A 292 -4.46 -10.66 -17.13
N PRO A 293 -4.58 -11.90 -16.62
CA PRO A 293 -4.47 -13.09 -17.46
C PRO A 293 -5.51 -12.95 -18.56
N GLU A 294 -5.08 -12.84 -19.82
CA GLU A 294 -6.01 -12.71 -20.93
C GLU A 294 -7.06 -13.83 -20.82
N PRO A 295 -8.37 -13.52 -20.84
CA PRO A 295 -9.37 -14.55 -21.01
C PRO A 295 -8.98 -15.33 -22.26
N ALA A 296 -9.12 -16.66 -22.24
CA ALA A 296 -8.70 -17.56 -23.31
C ALA A 296 -9.46 -17.36 -24.65
N VAL A 297 -9.47 -16.14 -25.20
CA VAL A 297 -10.08 -15.76 -26.47
C VAL A 297 -9.32 -16.44 -27.63
N PHE A 298 -8.04 -16.79 -27.44
CA PHE A 298 -7.29 -17.61 -28.39
C PHE A 298 -7.82 -19.05 -28.51
N ALA A 299 -8.50 -19.60 -27.50
CA ALA A 299 -9.11 -20.94 -27.60
C ALA A 299 -10.37 -20.95 -28.47
N HIS A 300 -11.08 -19.82 -28.59
CA HIS A 300 -12.29 -19.73 -29.41
C HIS A 300 -12.01 -19.44 -30.89
N LEU A 301 -10.91 -18.75 -31.21
CA LEU A 301 -10.47 -18.56 -32.60
C LEU A 301 -9.93 -19.85 -33.24
N ALA A 302 -9.29 -20.74 -32.47
CA ALA A 302 -8.84 -22.04 -32.98
C ALA A 302 -10.00 -23.00 -33.31
N LEU A 303 -11.13 -22.92 -32.59
CA LEU A 303 -12.30 -23.74 -32.87
C LEU A 303 -13.07 -23.29 -34.13
N ALA A 304 -13.04 -22.00 -34.45
CA ALA A 304 -13.70 -21.45 -35.64
C ALA A 304 -13.01 -21.88 -36.96
N PHE A 305 -11.68 -22.01 -36.97
CA PHE A 305 -10.95 -22.49 -38.16
C PHE A 305 -11.02 -24.03 -38.34
N GLY A 306 -11.12 -24.80 -37.24
CA GLY A 306 -11.26 -26.26 -37.30
C GLY A 306 -12.60 -26.73 -37.90
N LEU A 307 -13.68 -25.98 -37.69
CA LEU A 307 -15.01 -26.30 -38.24
C LEU A 307 -15.19 -25.85 -39.70
N ALA A 308 -14.45 -24.82 -40.15
CA ALA A 308 -14.47 -24.39 -41.55
C ALA A 308 -13.70 -25.35 -42.48
N ALA A 309 -12.66 -26.03 -41.98
CA ALA A 309 -11.87 -26.98 -42.76
C ALA A 309 -12.55 -28.37 -42.95
N ARG A 310 -13.58 -28.69 -42.17
CA ARG A 310 -14.24 -30.01 -42.19
C ARG A 310 -15.44 -30.12 -43.14
N ARG A 311 -15.78 -29.05 -43.88
CA ARG A 311 -16.95 -29.00 -44.78
C ARG A 311 -16.63 -29.08 -46.28
N ARG A 312 -15.43 -29.54 -46.67
CA ARG A 312 -15.12 -29.89 -48.06
C ARG A 312 -14.52 -31.29 -48.14
N ARG A 313 -15.38 -32.30 -48.19
CA ARG A 313 -15.21 -33.58 -48.90
C ARG A 313 -16.59 -34.17 -49.13
#